data_AF-A0A0B6ZBW0-F1
#
_entry.id   AF-A0A0B6ZBW0-F1
#
_cell.length_a   1.000
_cell.length_b   1.000
_cell.length_c   1.000
_cell.angle_alpha   90.00
_cell.angle_beta   90.00
_cell.angle_gamma   90.00
#
_symmetry.space_group_name_H-M   'P 1'
#
loop_
_entity.id
_entity.type
_entity.pdbx_description
1 polymer ?
#
loop_
_entity_poly.entity_id
_entity_poly.type
_entity_poly.pdbx_seq_one_letter_code
_entity_poly.pdbx_strand_id
1 'polypeptide(L)'
;MVASVLELTPRTLNVFKILNARVPIIRFKNSAVNLNCDISAQAMDSIKMTELLYLYSVCDPRVKLLMAGIKQWAINCNLTSSGEQQKPTTIGLVAMLIFFLQTRSPPVIPTLKKMQSLARTTEMFYIDNIVYGLPSDPNSIPRSQNTESTENLLHGFFQFYSEFDFKTKA
;
A
#
# COMPACT_ATOMS: atom_id res chain seq x y z
N MET A 1 -7.31 25.63 11.79
CA MET A 1 -5.97 25.79 12.40
C MET A 1 -4.86 25.36 11.45
N VAL A 2 -4.71 24.06 11.11
CA VAL A 2 -3.59 23.57 10.26
C VAL A 2 -3.54 24.24 8.87
N ALA A 3 -4.67 24.32 8.16
CA ALA A 3 -4.69 24.96 6.84
C ALA A 3 -4.33 26.45 6.90
N SER A 4 -4.77 27.17 7.93
CA SER A 4 -4.44 28.59 8.12
C SER A 4 -2.95 28.80 8.38
N VAL A 5 -2.30 27.87 9.09
CA VAL A 5 -0.84 27.88 9.26
C VAL A 5 -0.14 27.66 7.92
N LEU A 6 -0.62 26.71 7.10
CA LEU A 6 -0.07 26.45 5.77
C LEU A 6 -0.22 27.65 4.83
N GLU A 7 -1.35 28.34 4.86
CA GLU A 7 -1.60 29.57 4.09
C GLU A 7 -0.61 30.70 4.46
N LEU A 8 -0.15 30.75 5.71
CA LEU A 8 0.85 31.71 6.19
C LEU A 8 2.30 31.23 6.04
N THR A 9 2.51 29.97 5.64
CA THR A 9 3.83 29.38 5.56
C THR A 9 4.49 29.76 4.21
N PRO A 10 5.69 30.35 4.20
CA PRO A 10 6.38 30.70 2.96
C PRO A 10 6.51 29.51 2.03
N ARG A 11 6.40 29.76 0.71
CA ARG A 11 6.55 28.75 -0.36
C ARG A 11 5.44 27.70 -0.40
N THR A 12 4.39 27.81 0.40
CA THR A 12 3.17 27.03 0.29
C THR A 12 2.18 27.74 -0.63
N LEU A 13 1.71 27.03 -1.66
CA LEU A 13 0.76 27.54 -2.65
C LEU A 13 -0.46 26.63 -2.69
N ASN A 14 -1.59 27.15 -3.17
CA ASN A 14 -2.77 26.35 -3.53
C ASN A 14 -3.28 25.44 -2.41
N VAL A 15 -3.52 26.00 -1.21
CA VAL A 15 -4.07 25.25 -0.07
C VAL A 15 -5.55 24.94 -0.30
N PHE A 16 -5.90 23.67 -0.39
CA PHE A 16 -7.25 23.16 -0.57
C PHE A 16 -7.66 22.25 0.58
N LYS A 17 -8.87 22.45 1.09
CA LYS A 17 -9.45 21.66 2.20
C LYS A 17 -10.43 20.65 1.61
N ILE A 18 -10.20 19.36 1.82
CA ILE A 18 -11.11 18.27 1.43
C ILE A 18 -11.56 17.58 2.72
N LEU A 19 -12.54 18.18 3.40
CA LEU A 19 -12.93 17.78 4.76
C LEU A 19 -14.07 16.77 4.81
N ASN A 20 -14.86 16.65 3.72
CA ASN A 20 -16.04 15.79 3.65
C ASN A 20 -15.73 14.37 3.10
N ALA A 21 -14.46 14.04 2.88
CA ALA A 21 -14.05 12.70 2.47
C ALA A 21 -13.95 11.76 3.69
N ARG A 22 -13.92 10.43 3.44
CA ARG A 22 -13.73 9.42 4.50
C ARG A 22 -12.50 9.72 5.38
N VAL A 23 -11.41 10.13 4.76
CA VAL A 23 -10.22 10.64 5.46
C VAL A 23 -10.07 12.11 5.06
N PRO A 24 -10.36 13.06 5.97
CA PRO A 24 -10.18 14.48 5.71
C PRO A 24 -8.73 14.82 5.40
N ILE A 25 -8.49 15.54 4.31
CA ILE A 25 -7.15 15.98 3.90
C ILE A 25 -7.08 17.47 3.61
N ILE A 26 -5.88 18.03 3.79
CA ILE A 26 -5.50 19.34 3.27
C ILE A 26 -4.43 19.13 2.20
N ARG A 27 -4.72 19.56 0.97
CA ARG A 27 -3.79 19.51 -0.16
C ARG A 27 -3.12 20.86 -0.35
N PHE A 28 -1.84 20.88 -0.68
CA PHE A 28 -1.11 22.09 -1.02
C PHE A 28 0.06 21.78 -1.95
N LYS A 29 0.65 22.81 -2.56
CA LYS A 29 1.87 22.70 -3.34
C LYS A 29 3.03 23.39 -2.59
N ASN A 30 4.10 22.66 -2.34
CA ASN A 30 5.35 23.25 -1.85
C ASN A 30 6.21 23.67 -3.05
N SER A 31 6.35 24.99 -3.25
CA SER A 31 7.11 25.55 -4.37
C SER A 31 8.62 25.44 -4.23
N ALA A 32 9.17 25.23 -3.03
CA ALA A 32 10.61 25.05 -2.82
C ALA A 32 11.13 23.76 -3.48
N VAL A 33 10.31 22.71 -3.45
CA VAL A 33 10.63 21.37 -3.97
C VAL A 33 9.72 20.93 -5.12
N ASN A 34 8.80 21.81 -5.55
CA ASN A 34 7.81 21.56 -6.59
C ASN A 34 6.98 20.27 -6.36
N LEU A 35 6.57 20.01 -5.12
CA LEU A 35 5.77 18.83 -4.75
C LEU A 35 4.33 19.19 -4.39
N ASN A 36 3.40 18.34 -4.82
CA ASN A 36 2.03 18.34 -4.30
C ASN A 36 2.00 17.47 -3.03
N CYS A 37 1.44 18.00 -1.97
CA CYS A 37 1.45 17.40 -0.64
C CYS A 37 0.01 17.30 -0.12
N ASP A 38 -0.30 16.18 0.54
CA ASP A 38 -1.55 15.95 1.23
C ASP A 38 -1.24 15.71 2.74
N ILE A 39 -1.99 16.36 3.63
CA ILE A 39 -1.88 16.19 5.09
C ILE A 39 -3.22 15.68 5.64
N SER A 40 -3.17 14.63 6.46
CA SER A 40 -4.31 14.06 7.19
C SER A 40 -4.01 13.95 8.69
N ALA A 41 -5.00 14.20 9.55
CA ALA A 41 -4.82 14.12 11.01
C ALA A 41 -5.02 12.71 11.59
N GLN A 42 -5.70 11.81 10.87
CA GLN A 42 -6.05 10.46 11.34
C GLN A 42 -5.65 9.45 10.27
N ALA A 43 -4.48 8.83 10.45
CA ALA A 43 -3.90 7.98 9.43
C ALA A 43 -3.17 6.76 10.01
N MET A 44 -3.52 6.29 11.22
CA MET A 44 -2.84 5.14 11.83
C MET A 44 -2.89 3.92 10.90
N ASP A 45 -4.05 3.68 10.28
CA ASP A 45 -4.25 2.60 9.30
C ASP A 45 -3.34 2.77 8.08
N SER A 46 -3.16 4.02 7.61
CA SER A 46 -2.30 4.33 6.47
C SER A 46 -0.82 4.19 6.83
N ILE A 47 -0.44 4.56 8.05
CA ILE A 47 0.92 4.37 8.58
C ILE A 47 1.21 2.87 8.66
N LYS A 48 0.30 2.08 9.24
CA LYS A 48 0.47 0.63 9.41
C LYS A 48 0.40 -0.13 8.09
N MET A 49 -0.42 0.31 7.14
CA MET A 49 -0.38 -0.20 5.76
C MET A 49 0.97 0.07 5.11
N THR A 50 1.50 1.29 5.23
CA THR A 50 2.82 1.65 4.68
C THR A 50 3.94 0.83 5.31
N GLU A 51 3.89 0.62 6.63
CA GLU A 51 4.81 -0.23 7.38
C GLU A 51 4.75 -1.68 6.89
N LEU A 52 3.55 -2.25 6.71
CA LEU A 52 3.38 -3.59 6.17
C LEU A 52 3.96 -3.74 4.75
N LEU A 53 3.69 -2.77 3.85
CA LEU A 53 4.24 -2.77 2.50
C LEU A 53 5.77 -2.65 2.48
N TYR A 54 6.32 -1.88 3.42
CA TYR A 54 7.75 -1.79 3.62
C TYR A 54 8.34 -3.15 4.05
N LEU A 55 7.75 -3.80 5.06
CA LEU A 55 8.19 -5.12 5.53
C LEU A 55 8.14 -6.16 4.40
N TYR A 56 7.09 -6.17 3.57
CA TYR A 56 7.04 -7.04 2.40
C TYR A 56 8.13 -6.74 1.38
N SER A 57 8.43 -5.47 1.13
CA SER A 57 9.47 -5.06 0.20
C SER A 57 10.88 -5.43 0.66
N VAL A 58 11.10 -5.47 1.98
CA VAL A 58 12.38 -5.89 2.58
C VAL A 58 12.49 -7.42 2.64
N CYS A 59 11.37 -8.11 2.89
CA CYS A 59 11.31 -9.57 2.93
C CYS A 59 11.74 -10.22 1.60
N ASP A 60 11.35 -9.62 0.47
CA ASP A 60 11.73 -10.11 -0.85
C ASP A 60 11.85 -8.95 -1.87
N PRO A 61 13.02 -8.77 -2.52
CA PRO A 61 13.26 -7.63 -3.41
C PRO A 61 12.35 -7.62 -4.65
N ARG A 62 11.81 -8.78 -5.06
CA ARG A 62 10.89 -8.88 -6.20
C ARG A 62 9.59 -8.12 -5.95
N VAL A 63 9.16 -8.00 -4.69
CA VAL A 63 7.92 -7.31 -4.31
C VAL A 63 7.95 -5.84 -4.72
N LYS A 64 9.04 -5.13 -4.43
CA LYS A 64 9.18 -3.70 -4.78
C LYS A 64 9.13 -3.49 -6.29
N LEU A 65 9.78 -4.38 -7.06
CA LEU A 65 9.79 -4.34 -8.52
C LEU A 65 8.39 -4.58 -9.09
N LEU A 66 7.69 -5.61 -8.59
CA LEU A 66 6.33 -5.93 -9.01
C LEU A 66 5.34 -4.83 -8.67
N MET A 67 5.40 -4.24 -7.48
CA MET A 67 4.54 -3.11 -7.11
C MET A 67 4.74 -1.91 -8.05
N ALA A 68 6.00 -1.60 -8.40
CA ALA A 68 6.30 -0.54 -9.35
C ALA A 68 5.79 -0.88 -10.76
N GLY A 69 6.00 -2.11 -11.22
CA GLY A 69 5.54 -2.59 -12.53
C GLY A 69 4.03 -2.55 -12.67
N ILE A 70 3.29 -3.10 -11.71
CA ILE A 70 1.82 -3.08 -11.69
C ILE A 70 1.28 -1.65 -11.63
N LYS A 71 1.89 -0.78 -10.83
CA LYS A 71 1.50 0.64 -10.78
C LYS A 71 1.66 1.31 -12.14
N GLN A 72 2.81 1.13 -12.81
CA GLN A 72 3.05 1.74 -14.13
C GLN A 72 2.13 1.16 -15.20
N TRP A 73 1.93 -0.16 -15.21
CA TRP A 73 0.96 -0.81 -16.09
C TRP A 73 -0.44 -0.23 -15.91
N ALA A 74 -0.91 -0.10 -14.66
CA ALA A 74 -2.25 0.40 -14.38
C ALA A 74 -2.44 1.88 -14.76
N ILE A 75 -1.40 2.70 -14.63
CA ILE A 75 -1.41 4.08 -15.13
C ILE A 75 -1.52 4.09 -16.66
N ASN A 76 -0.68 3.31 -17.35
CA ASN A 76 -0.65 3.26 -18.81
C ASN A 76 -1.96 2.70 -19.41
N CYS A 77 -2.62 1.79 -18.72
CA CYS A 77 -3.92 1.25 -19.10
C CYS A 77 -5.11 2.10 -18.61
N ASN A 78 -4.88 3.26 -17.98
CA ASN A 78 -5.92 4.12 -17.40
C ASN A 78 -6.86 3.41 -16.41
N LEU A 79 -6.35 2.40 -15.70
CA LEU A 79 -7.10 1.62 -14.71
C LEU A 79 -7.23 2.34 -13.37
N THR A 80 -6.41 3.35 -13.12
CA THR A 80 -6.47 4.18 -11.92
C THR A 80 -6.77 5.61 -12.34
N SER A 81 -7.79 6.23 -11.76
CA SER A 81 -8.10 7.67 -11.94
C SER A 81 -8.52 8.23 -10.59
N SER A 82 -8.00 9.41 -10.24
CA SER A 82 -8.42 10.12 -9.03
C SER A 82 -9.79 10.77 -9.28
N GLY A 83 -10.87 10.10 -8.84
CA GLY A 83 -12.21 10.69 -8.80
C GLY A 83 -13.31 9.92 -9.54
N GLU A 84 -12.97 8.89 -10.32
CA GLU A 84 -13.97 8.02 -10.95
C GLU A 84 -14.30 6.84 -10.03
N GLN A 85 -15.54 6.76 -9.55
CA GLN A 85 -15.99 5.78 -8.55
C GLN A 85 -15.89 4.30 -9.00
N GLN A 86 -15.53 4.03 -10.26
CA GLN A 86 -15.55 2.68 -10.84
C GLN A 86 -14.16 2.07 -11.09
N LYS A 87 -13.08 2.83 -10.84
CA LYS A 87 -11.70 2.36 -11.10
C LYS A 87 -11.03 1.88 -9.81
N PRO A 88 -10.28 0.74 -9.85
CA PRO A 88 -9.53 0.30 -8.70
C PRO A 88 -8.50 1.37 -8.29
N THR A 89 -8.26 1.47 -6.98
CA THR A 89 -7.20 2.33 -6.47
C THR A 89 -5.85 1.63 -6.59
N THR A 90 -4.75 2.38 -6.62
CA THR A 90 -3.40 1.82 -6.60
C THR A 90 -3.19 0.88 -5.42
N ILE A 91 -3.75 1.19 -4.25
CA ILE A 91 -3.65 0.32 -3.08
C ILE A 91 -4.45 -0.98 -3.26
N GLY A 92 -5.60 -0.93 -3.94
CA GLY A 92 -6.35 -2.13 -4.30
C GLY A 92 -5.55 -3.06 -5.21
N LEU A 93 -4.87 -2.51 -6.23
CA LEU A 93 -3.99 -3.30 -7.10
C LEU A 93 -2.79 -3.89 -6.36
N VAL A 94 -2.20 -3.14 -5.42
CA VAL A 94 -1.12 -3.66 -4.57
C VAL A 94 -1.63 -4.77 -3.64
N ALA A 95 -2.84 -4.65 -3.09
CA ALA A 95 -3.44 -5.71 -2.29
C ALA A 95 -3.68 -6.99 -3.11
N MET A 96 -4.13 -6.85 -4.35
CA MET A 96 -4.25 -7.97 -5.29
C MET A 96 -2.89 -8.62 -5.55
N LEU A 97 -1.83 -7.84 -5.79
CA LEU A 97 -0.49 -8.36 -5.97
C LEU A 97 -0.02 -9.13 -4.72
N ILE A 98 -0.23 -8.57 -3.53
CA ILE A 98 0.14 -9.23 -2.26
C ILE A 98 -0.57 -10.57 -2.11
N PHE A 99 -1.88 -10.60 -2.38
CA PHE A 99 -2.64 -11.84 -2.34
C PHE A 99 -2.09 -12.87 -3.33
N PHE A 100 -1.87 -12.48 -4.60
CA PHE A 100 -1.26 -13.35 -5.60
C PHE A 100 0.08 -13.94 -5.12
N LEU A 101 0.95 -13.12 -4.55
CA LEU A 101 2.27 -13.54 -4.04
C LEU A 101 2.17 -14.49 -2.84
N GLN A 102 1.15 -14.33 -1.98
CA GLN A 102 0.85 -15.23 -0.86
C GLN A 102 0.29 -16.59 -1.33
N THR A 103 -0.34 -16.65 -2.51
CA THR A 103 -0.90 -17.89 -3.08
C THR A 103 0.09 -18.70 -3.92
N ARG A 104 1.32 -18.20 -4.13
CA ARG A 104 2.36 -18.98 -4.83
C ARG A 104 2.73 -20.23 -4.03
N SER A 105 3.32 -21.21 -4.71
CA SER A 105 3.80 -22.45 -4.09
C SER A 105 5.26 -22.70 -4.47
N PRO A 106 6.21 -22.49 -3.54
CA PRO A 106 6.03 -21.92 -2.20
C PRO A 106 5.65 -20.42 -2.26
N PRO A 107 5.07 -19.84 -1.19
CA PRO A 107 4.65 -18.44 -1.17
C PRO A 107 5.86 -17.50 -1.29
N VAL A 108 5.70 -16.38 -2.01
CA VAL A 108 6.76 -15.39 -2.16
C VAL A 108 6.90 -14.55 -0.88
N ILE A 109 5.77 -14.19 -0.26
CA ILE A 109 5.70 -13.41 0.98
C ILE A 109 4.76 -14.06 2.00
N PRO A 110 4.94 -13.82 3.31
CA PRO A 110 4.05 -14.35 4.35
C PRO A 110 2.67 -13.70 4.35
N THR A 111 1.69 -14.37 4.94
CA THR A 111 0.37 -13.80 5.21
C THR A 111 0.40 -12.77 6.34
N LEU A 112 -0.60 -11.89 6.41
CA LEU A 112 -0.73 -10.96 7.55
C LEU A 112 -0.84 -11.69 8.89
N LYS A 113 -1.55 -12.83 8.92
CA LYS A 113 -1.63 -13.70 10.11
C LYS A 113 -0.25 -14.20 10.54
N LYS A 114 0.62 -14.55 9.58
CA LYS A 114 1.99 -14.95 9.87
C LYS A 114 2.81 -13.77 10.38
N MET A 115 2.68 -12.58 9.79
CA MET A 115 3.31 -11.36 10.31
C MET A 115 2.91 -11.10 11.76
N GLN A 116 1.62 -11.18 12.08
CA GLN A 116 1.12 -10.98 13.44
C GLN A 116 1.67 -12.01 14.42
N SER A 117 1.87 -13.26 14.01
CA SER A 117 2.50 -14.28 14.87
C SER A 117 3.99 -14.05 15.15
N LEU A 118 4.66 -13.22 14.35
CA LEU A 118 6.06 -12.85 14.54
C LEU A 118 6.22 -11.59 15.41
N ALA A 119 5.16 -10.82 15.58
CA ALA A 119 5.16 -9.60 16.38
C ALA A 119 5.16 -9.93 17.89
N ARG A 120 5.95 -9.19 18.65
CA ARG A 120 5.94 -9.20 20.12
C ARG A 120 4.70 -8.48 20.64
N THR A 121 4.32 -8.74 21.89
CA THR A 121 3.21 -8.04 22.57
C THR A 121 3.37 -6.51 22.54
N THR A 122 4.61 -6.01 22.62
CA THR A 122 4.94 -4.58 22.55
C THR A 122 4.78 -3.97 21.15
N GLU A 123 4.63 -4.80 20.12
CA GLU A 123 4.49 -4.41 18.72
C GLU A 123 3.03 -4.51 18.24
N MET A 124 2.11 -4.84 19.16
CA MET A 124 0.68 -4.90 18.88
C MET A 124 0.07 -3.48 18.88
N PHE A 125 -0.91 -3.27 18.03
CA PHE A 125 -1.62 -1.99 17.89
C PHE A 125 -3.10 -2.22 17.57
N TYR A 126 -3.90 -1.16 17.73
CA TYR A 126 -5.34 -1.20 17.52
C TYR A 126 -5.72 -0.35 16.31
N ILE A 127 -6.57 -0.91 15.45
CA ILE A 127 -7.30 -0.20 14.40
C ILE A 127 -8.76 -0.61 14.56
N ASP A 128 -9.67 0.36 14.72
CA ASP A 128 -11.11 0.12 14.90
C ASP A 128 -11.45 -0.96 15.96
N ASN A 129 -10.74 -0.93 17.10
CA ASN A 129 -10.83 -1.91 18.21
C ASN A 129 -10.39 -3.35 17.88
N ILE A 130 -9.77 -3.57 16.73
CA ILE A 130 -9.17 -4.85 16.35
C ILE A 130 -7.67 -4.81 16.62
N VAL A 131 -7.15 -5.87 17.24
CA VAL A 131 -5.72 -6.02 17.55
C VAL A 131 -4.98 -6.58 16.35
N TYR A 132 -3.95 -5.84 15.91
CA TYR A 132 -3.00 -6.25 14.89
C TYR A 132 -1.59 -6.25 15.45
N GLY A 133 -0.68 -6.93 14.76
CA GLY A 133 0.74 -6.93 15.09
C GLY A 133 1.58 -6.99 13.83
N LEU A 134 2.65 -6.20 13.80
CA LEU A 134 3.67 -6.23 12.75
C LEU A 134 5.05 -6.30 13.44
N PRO A 135 5.97 -7.17 13.00
CA PRO A 135 7.30 -7.21 13.57
C PRO A 135 8.07 -5.95 13.19
N SER A 136 8.78 -5.33 14.14
CA SER A 136 9.58 -4.13 13.87
C SER A 136 10.92 -4.48 13.21
N ASP A 137 11.43 -5.69 13.41
CA ASP A 137 12.68 -6.18 12.82
C ASP A 137 12.39 -6.98 11.54
N PRO A 138 12.76 -6.47 10.35
CA PRO A 138 12.56 -7.20 9.10
C PRO A 138 13.28 -8.55 9.03
N ASN A 139 14.37 -8.74 9.80
CA ASN A 139 15.12 -10.00 9.82
C ASN A 139 14.37 -11.13 10.53
N SER A 140 13.34 -10.81 11.32
CA SER A 140 12.46 -11.81 11.93
C SER A 140 11.54 -12.50 10.92
N ILE A 141 11.42 -11.93 9.71
CA ILE A 141 10.55 -12.43 8.64
C ILE A 141 11.31 -13.51 7.85
N PRO A 142 10.77 -14.74 7.73
CA PRO A 142 11.42 -15.79 6.96
C PRO A 142 11.62 -15.37 5.50
N ARG A 143 12.81 -15.64 4.97
CA ARG A 143 13.10 -15.42 3.54
C ARG A 143 12.27 -16.35 2.68
N SER A 144 11.87 -15.83 1.52
CA SER A 144 11.16 -16.60 0.51
C SER A 144 11.94 -17.84 0.09
N GLN A 145 11.25 -18.97 0.00
CA GLN A 145 11.77 -20.19 -0.64
C GLN A 145 11.35 -20.27 -2.12
N ASN A 146 10.58 -19.30 -2.60
CA ASN A 146 10.13 -19.25 -3.98
C ASN A 146 11.25 -18.77 -4.89
N THR A 147 11.48 -19.48 -5.99
CA THR A 147 12.56 -19.21 -6.95
C THR A 147 12.06 -18.67 -8.30
N GLU A 148 10.76 -18.39 -8.45
CA GLU A 148 10.21 -17.80 -9.67
C GLU A 148 10.85 -16.44 -9.96
N SER A 149 11.21 -16.17 -11.22
CA SER A 149 11.77 -14.88 -11.59
C SER A 149 10.71 -13.77 -11.47
N THR A 150 11.16 -12.52 -11.42
CA THR A 150 10.24 -11.36 -11.38
C THR A 150 9.32 -11.32 -12.61
N GLU A 151 9.84 -11.70 -13.78
CA GLU A 151 9.09 -11.78 -15.04
C GLU A 151 7.99 -12.85 -14.97
N ASN A 152 8.32 -14.04 -14.45
CA ASN A 152 7.35 -15.12 -14.29
C ASN A 152 6.25 -14.75 -13.30
N LEU A 153 6.61 -14.10 -12.19
CA LEU A 153 5.63 -13.61 -11.22
C LEU A 153 4.73 -12.52 -11.82
N LEU A 154 5.28 -11.62 -12.65
CA LEU A 154 4.51 -10.58 -13.31
C LEU A 154 3.51 -11.19 -14.32
N HIS A 155 3.96 -12.12 -15.16
CA HIS A 155 3.09 -12.85 -16.08
C HIS A 155 2.02 -13.64 -15.32
N GLY A 156 2.43 -14.36 -14.28
CA GLY A 156 1.55 -15.14 -13.43
C GLY A 156 0.48 -14.30 -12.74
N PHE A 157 0.80 -13.06 -12.35
CA PHE A 157 -0.19 -12.14 -11.77
C PHE A 157 -1.33 -11.84 -12.75
N PHE A 158 -0.99 -11.51 -14.01
CA PHE A 158 -2.00 -11.23 -15.04
C PHE A 158 -2.82 -12.46 -15.38
N GLN A 159 -2.17 -13.61 -15.53
CA GLN A 159 -2.85 -14.87 -15.79
C GLN A 159 -3.82 -15.23 -14.64
N PHE A 160 -3.34 -15.17 -13.40
CA PHE A 160 -4.13 -15.48 -12.22
C PHE A 160 -5.41 -14.66 -12.15
N TYR A 161 -5.32 -13.34 -12.37
CA TYR A 161 -6.49 -12.47 -12.30
C TYR A 161 -7.35 -12.45 -13.57
N SER A 162 -6.86 -12.98 -14.69
CA SER A 162 -7.70 -13.25 -15.86
C SER A 162 -8.68 -14.42 -15.63
N GLU A 163 -8.32 -15.33 -14.73
CA GLU A 163 -9.10 -16.54 -14.39
C GLU A 163 -9.76 -16.45 -13.01
N PHE A 164 -9.44 -15.42 -12.21
CA PHE A 164 -9.93 -15.28 -10.85
C PHE A 164 -11.43 -14.98 -10.81
N ASP A 165 -12.19 -15.84 -10.14
CA ASP A 165 -13.62 -15.63 -9.95
C ASP A 165 -13.89 -14.60 -8.84
N PHE A 166 -13.99 -13.33 -9.23
CA PHE A 166 -14.33 -12.24 -8.34
C PHE A 166 -15.77 -12.33 -7.78
N LYS A 167 -16.67 -13.14 -8.33
CA LYS A 167 -18.04 -13.24 -7.81
C LYS A 167 -18.12 -14.13 -6.58
N THR A 168 -17.27 -15.15 -6.51
CA THR A 168 -17.31 -16.15 -5.43
C THR A 168 -16.13 -16.04 -4.47
N LYS A 169 -15.05 -15.35 -4.86
CA LYS A 169 -13.79 -15.29 -4.08
C LYS A 169 -13.32 -13.88 -3.73
N ALA A 170 -14.05 -12.82 -4.10
CA ALA A 170 -13.72 -11.44 -3.69
C ALA A 170 -14.38 -11.06 -2.36
#